data_AF-A0A1I8ACL2-F1
#
_entry.id   AF-A0A1I8ACL2-F1
#
_cell.length_a   1.000
_cell.length_b   1.000
_cell.length_c   1.000
_cell.angle_alpha   90.00
_cell.angle_beta   90.00
_cell.angle_gamma   90.00
#
_symmetry.space_group_name_H-M   'P 1'
#
loop_
_entity.id
_entity.type
_entity.pdbx_description
1 polymer ?
#
loop_
_entity_poly.entity_id
_entity_poly.type
_entity_poly.pdbx_seq_one_letter_code
_entity_poly.pdbx_strand_id
1 'polypeptide(L)'
;MDRVPLLFIEEVLLQLDSTPYWIRKTLHYPSTWGKIAAKRGVKEQARVNLYLRQEPVFSIWSFHTGIKTPVPFEDLDQFVLEGVTISKEEGQGRPLTKANLQLLQRHLRRGYPCSLILKADFRGTIAEQLCLAAPQVVSIQMNSQVSPSVEILTRSIERGTLRTLWCTSAVRLTKKLFPVLLKLVASEQFKFLRIARSSGAISNEACLTGVINALLGRPRRQKFTFYVAQRYENLCSRLVGDDVRVNVEISRYLRDNCFELTSRSQC
;
A
#
# COMPACT_ATOMS: atom_id res chain seq x y z
N MET A 1 -37.63 -6.32 -8.10
CA MET A 1 -36.21 -6.41 -7.71
C MET A 1 -35.58 -5.07 -8.02
N ASP A 2 -35.08 -4.38 -7.01
CA ASP A 2 -34.44 -3.07 -7.18
C ASP A 2 -33.18 -3.20 -8.04
N ARG A 3 -33.00 -2.25 -8.95
CA ARG A 3 -31.82 -2.21 -9.81
C ARG A 3 -30.59 -1.96 -8.95
N VAL A 4 -29.63 -2.89 -8.99
CA VAL A 4 -28.33 -2.69 -8.36
C VAL A 4 -27.62 -1.54 -9.06
N PRO A 5 -27.12 -0.51 -8.35
CA PRO A 5 -26.40 0.59 -8.97
C PRO A 5 -25.19 0.11 -9.77
N LEU A 6 -24.96 0.68 -10.96
CA LEU A 6 -23.83 0.30 -11.82
C LEU A 6 -22.48 0.42 -11.09
N LEU A 7 -22.33 1.48 -10.28
CA LEU A 7 -21.11 1.71 -9.47
C LEU A 7 -20.84 0.57 -8.49
N PHE A 8 -21.88 -0.02 -7.90
CA PHE A 8 -21.71 -1.17 -7.01
C PHE A 8 -21.21 -2.38 -7.78
N ILE A 9 -21.74 -2.62 -8.99
CA ILE A 9 -21.29 -3.72 -9.85
C ILE A 9 -19.82 -3.53 -10.24
N GLU A 10 -19.42 -2.31 -10.62
CA GLU A 10 -18.03 -1.97 -10.95
C GLU A 10 -17.11 -2.18 -9.74
N GLU A 11 -17.51 -1.74 -8.55
CA GLU A 11 -16.73 -1.91 -7.33
C GLU A 11 -16.58 -3.39 -6.94
N VAL A 12 -17.66 -4.18 -7.03
CA VAL A 12 -17.61 -5.62 -6.80
C VAL A 12 -16.66 -6.29 -7.80
N LEU A 13 -16.74 -5.94 -9.09
CA LEU A 13 -15.86 -6.48 -10.11
C LEU A 13 -14.39 -6.12 -9.85
N LEU A 14 -14.11 -4.87 -9.46
CA LEU A 14 -12.76 -4.44 -9.07
C LEU A 14 -12.24 -5.23 -7.86
N GLN A 15 -13.09 -5.50 -6.86
CA GLN A 15 -12.71 -6.31 -5.70
C GLN A 15 -12.41 -7.76 -6.09
N LEU A 16 -13.24 -8.36 -6.95
CA LEU A 16 -13.03 -9.71 -7.50
C LEU A 16 -11.69 -9.80 -8.24
N ASP A 17 -11.40 -8.83 -9.12
CA ASP A 17 -10.16 -8.75 -9.91
C ASP A 17 -8.91 -8.46 -9.04
N SER A 18 -9.08 -7.80 -7.90
CA SER A 18 -7.99 -7.54 -6.94
C SER A 18 -7.72 -8.68 -5.96
N THR A 19 -8.65 -9.65 -5.84
CA THR A 19 -8.52 -10.73 -4.86
C THR A 19 -7.35 -11.65 -5.22
N PRO A 20 -6.38 -11.87 -4.33
CA PRO A 20 -5.25 -12.75 -4.60
C PRO A 20 -5.66 -14.18 -5.00
N TYR A 21 -4.96 -14.79 -5.94
CA TYR A 21 -5.28 -16.11 -6.51
C TYR A 21 -5.53 -17.21 -5.46
N TRP A 22 -4.65 -17.34 -4.47
CA TRP A 22 -4.77 -18.27 -3.35
C TRP A 22 -6.04 -18.11 -2.51
N ILE A 23 -6.55 -16.88 -2.36
CA ILE A 23 -7.82 -16.61 -1.65
C ILE A 23 -9.01 -16.91 -2.57
N ARG A 24 -8.87 -16.72 -3.89
CA ARG A 24 -9.94 -17.06 -4.84
C ARG A 24 -10.30 -18.55 -4.83
N LYS A 25 -9.33 -19.43 -4.62
CA LYS A 25 -9.58 -20.89 -4.53
C LYS A 25 -10.50 -21.26 -3.36
N THR A 26 -10.53 -20.44 -2.30
CA THR A 26 -11.30 -20.72 -1.09
C THR A 26 -12.59 -19.91 -0.98
N LEU A 27 -12.77 -18.87 -1.82
CA LEU A 27 -14.00 -18.07 -1.80
C LEU A 27 -15.14 -18.77 -2.55
N HIS A 28 -16.07 -19.34 -1.77
CA HIS A 28 -17.38 -19.72 -2.27
C HIS A 28 -18.25 -18.47 -2.48
N TYR A 29 -18.06 -17.79 -3.61
CA TYR A 29 -18.97 -16.71 -3.99
C TYR A 29 -20.40 -17.25 -4.18
N PRO A 30 -21.44 -16.48 -3.81
CA PRO A 30 -22.81 -16.80 -4.20
C PRO A 30 -22.86 -17.08 -5.71
N SER A 31 -23.61 -18.10 -6.11
CA SER A 31 -23.55 -18.72 -7.44
C SER A 31 -23.69 -17.73 -8.61
N THR A 32 -24.37 -16.59 -8.43
CA THR A 32 -24.50 -15.53 -9.43
C THR A 32 -23.19 -14.77 -9.67
N TRP A 33 -22.49 -14.33 -8.62
CA TRP A 33 -21.22 -13.59 -8.75
C TRP A 33 -20.08 -14.49 -9.22
N GLY A 34 -20.06 -15.76 -8.77
CA GLY A 34 -19.13 -16.75 -9.28
C GLY A 34 -19.28 -16.99 -10.79
N LYS A 35 -20.53 -17.05 -11.29
CA LYS A 35 -20.81 -17.16 -12.73
C LYS A 35 -20.40 -15.91 -13.52
N ILE A 36 -20.60 -14.72 -12.97
CA ILE A 36 -20.17 -13.46 -13.61
C ILE A 36 -18.64 -13.38 -13.68
N ALA A 37 -17.95 -13.69 -12.58
CA ALA A 37 -16.49 -13.73 -12.53
C ALA A 37 -15.92 -14.74 -13.53
N ALA A 38 -16.50 -15.95 -13.60
CA ALA A 38 -16.08 -16.98 -14.54
C ALA A 38 -16.29 -16.57 -16.01
N LYS A 39 -17.39 -15.90 -16.33
CA LYS A 39 -17.71 -15.45 -17.70
C LYS A 39 -16.79 -14.35 -18.21
N ARG A 40 -16.31 -13.46 -17.33
CA ARG A 40 -15.52 -12.30 -17.76
C ARG A 40 -14.06 -12.63 -18.05
N GLY A 41 -13.58 -13.79 -17.59
CA GLY A 41 -12.17 -14.11 -17.55
C GLY A 41 -11.49 -13.24 -16.50
N VAL A 42 -11.07 -13.84 -15.40
CA VAL A 42 -10.40 -13.08 -14.34
C VAL A 42 -9.01 -12.72 -14.83
N LYS A 43 -8.73 -11.43 -14.98
CA LYS A 43 -7.42 -10.96 -15.43
C LYS A 43 -6.34 -11.39 -14.45
N GLU A 44 -5.20 -11.79 -15.00
CA GLU A 44 -4.03 -12.09 -14.19
C GLU A 44 -3.43 -10.83 -13.57
N GLN A 45 -2.71 -10.99 -12.47
CA GLN A 45 -2.04 -9.88 -11.79
C GLN A 45 -0.60 -9.78 -12.27
N ALA A 46 -0.17 -8.55 -12.57
CA ALA A 46 1.20 -8.26 -12.97
C ALA A 46 1.78 -7.09 -12.20
N ARG A 47 3.10 -7.10 -12.03
CA ARG A 47 3.87 -6.00 -11.42
C ARG A 47 4.84 -5.39 -12.41
N VAL A 48 4.84 -4.07 -12.46
CA VAL A 48 5.87 -3.31 -13.16
C VAL A 48 7.10 -3.20 -12.26
N ASN A 49 8.26 -3.59 -12.76
CA ASN A 49 9.55 -3.39 -12.09
C ASN A 49 10.31 -2.35 -12.91
N LEU A 50 10.59 -1.20 -12.29
CA LEU A 50 11.28 -0.07 -12.89
C LEU A 50 12.68 0.06 -12.29
N TYR A 51 13.66 0.10 -13.17
CA TYR A 51 15.08 0.17 -12.83
C TYR A 51 15.61 1.56 -13.18
N LEU A 52 16.00 2.33 -12.17
CA LEU A 52 16.52 3.69 -12.33
C LEU A 52 18.00 3.62 -12.69
N ARG A 53 18.32 3.92 -13.95
CA ARG A 53 19.67 4.00 -14.53
C ARG A 53 19.79 5.29 -15.35
N GLN A 54 20.92 5.50 -16.03
CA GLN A 54 21.05 6.60 -17.01
C GLN A 54 19.91 6.58 -18.02
N GLU A 55 19.59 5.39 -18.54
CA GLU A 55 18.38 5.12 -19.31
C GLU A 55 17.46 4.21 -18.49
N PRO A 56 16.35 4.73 -17.93
CA PRO A 56 15.43 3.92 -17.15
C PRO A 56 14.84 2.79 -17.99
N VAL A 57 14.86 1.57 -17.46
CA VAL A 57 14.25 0.38 -18.10
C VAL A 57 13.21 -0.22 -17.19
N PHE A 58 12.23 -0.93 -17.76
CA PHE A 58 11.21 -1.62 -16.99
C PHE A 58 10.96 -3.05 -17.51
N SER A 59 10.49 -3.92 -16.63
CA SER A 59 9.98 -5.24 -16.98
C SER A 59 8.66 -5.51 -16.25
N ILE A 60 7.84 -6.39 -16.82
CA ILE A 60 6.54 -6.75 -16.27
C ILE A 60 6.56 -8.23 -15.93
N TRP A 61 6.10 -8.56 -14.73
CA TRP A 61 6.13 -9.93 -14.22
C TRP A 61 4.78 -10.32 -13.63
N SER A 62 4.31 -11.53 -13.95
CA SER A 62 3.18 -12.19 -13.30
C SER A 62 3.71 -13.14 -12.23
N PHE A 63 2.89 -13.35 -11.19
CA PHE A 63 3.14 -14.31 -10.11
C PHE A 63 2.00 -15.32 -9.99
N HIS A 64 1.18 -15.48 -11.04
CA HIS A 64 -0.05 -16.29 -10.99
C HIS A 64 0.19 -17.73 -10.53
N THR A 65 1.28 -18.35 -10.96
CA THR A 65 1.65 -19.74 -10.63
C THR A 65 2.55 -19.86 -9.40
N GLY A 66 2.80 -18.76 -8.69
CA GLY A 66 3.85 -18.66 -7.67
C GLY A 66 5.27 -18.58 -8.24
N ILE A 67 5.44 -18.86 -9.54
CA ILE A 67 6.68 -18.65 -10.28
C ILE A 67 6.61 -17.28 -10.96
N LYS A 68 7.71 -16.55 -10.89
CA LYS A 68 7.86 -15.26 -11.54
C LYS A 68 8.00 -15.46 -13.06
N THR A 69 6.96 -15.12 -13.82
CA THR A 69 6.94 -15.25 -15.29
C THR A 69 6.96 -13.88 -15.97
N PRO A 70 7.81 -13.68 -17.00
CA PRO A 70 7.83 -12.42 -17.73
C PRO A 70 6.54 -12.27 -18.52
N VAL A 71 5.96 -11.08 -18.52
CA VAL A 71 4.75 -10.75 -19.27
C VAL A 71 5.16 -9.97 -20.52
N PRO A 72 4.87 -10.49 -21.73
CA PRO A 72 5.04 -9.72 -22.96
C PRO A 72 4.26 -8.41 -22.88
N PHE A 73 4.86 -7.33 -23.36
CA PHE A 73 4.27 -6.00 -23.22
C PHE A 73 2.98 -5.87 -24.03
N GLU A 74 2.90 -6.62 -25.10
CA GLU A 74 1.79 -6.74 -26.04
C GLU A 74 0.55 -7.38 -25.38
N ASP A 75 0.76 -8.21 -24.36
CA ASP A 75 -0.30 -8.92 -23.64
C ASP A 75 -0.83 -8.15 -22.43
N LEU A 76 -0.34 -6.93 -22.16
CA LEU A 76 -0.66 -6.17 -20.94
C LEU A 76 -2.16 -5.90 -20.74
N ASP A 77 -2.96 -5.94 -21.80
CA ASP A 77 -4.42 -5.81 -21.72
C ASP A 77 -5.13 -6.99 -21.05
N GLN A 78 -4.47 -8.15 -20.99
CA GLN A 78 -4.93 -9.36 -20.30
C GLN A 78 -4.63 -9.32 -18.79
N PHE A 79 -3.85 -8.34 -18.33
CA PHE A 79 -3.40 -8.22 -16.94
C PHE A 79 -3.98 -6.99 -16.21
N VAL A 80 -4.04 -7.12 -14.89
CA VAL A 80 -4.23 -6.04 -13.93
C VAL A 80 -2.89 -5.70 -13.31
N LEU A 81 -2.48 -4.44 -13.43
CA LEU A 81 -1.27 -3.95 -12.78
C LEU A 81 -1.52 -3.75 -11.28
N GLU A 82 -1.11 -4.72 -10.48
CA GLU A 82 -1.31 -4.69 -9.02
C GLU A 82 -0.23 -3.90 -8.27
N GLY A 83 0.87 -3.56 -8.93
CA GLY A 83 1.93 -2.79 -8.29
C GLY A 83 3.06 -2.33 -9.17
N VAL A 84 3.81 -1.37 -8.64
CA VAL A 84 5.01 -0.79 -9.22
C VAL A 84 6.16 -0.92 -8.22
N THR A 85 7.22 -1.59 -8.62
CA THR A 85 8.48 -1.66 -7.87
C THR A 85 9.49 -0.74 -8.52
N ILE A 86 10.17 0.10 -7.74
CA ILE A 86 11.21 1.01 -8.22
C ILE A 86 12.53 0.67 -7.51
N SER A 87 13.58 0.38 -8.27
CA SER A 87 14.88 -0.03 -7.74
C SER A 87 16.06 0.56 -8.51
N LYS A 88 17.23 0.65 -7.87
CA LYS A 88 18.53 0.90 -8.53
C LYS A 88 19.24 -0.40 -8.94
N GLU A 89 18.78 -1.54 -8.41
CA GLU A 89 19.31 -2.86 -8.73
C GLU A 89 19.30 -3.07 -10.24
N GLU A 90 20.29 -3.79 -10.76
CA GLU A 90 20.31 -4.10 -12.16
C GLU A 90 19.19 -5.06 -12.54
N GLY A 91 18.50 -4.73 -13.63
CA GLY A 91 17.46 -5.55 -14.21
C GLY A 91 17.51 -5.48 -15.73
N GLN A 92 17.08 -6.55 -16.37
CA GLN A 92 16.78 -6.53 -17.80
C GLN A 92 15.36 -6.00 -18.00
N GLY A 93 15.17 -5.26 -19.09
CA GLY A 93 13.90 -4.63 -19.36
C GLY A 93 13.90 -3.84 -20.66
N ARG A 94 12.71 -3.35 -21.00
CA ARG A 94 12.50 -2.45 -22.13
C ARG A 94 12.79 -1.01 -21.71
N PRO A 95 13.34 -0.15 -22.59
CA PRO A 95 13.50 1.28 -22.29
C PRO A 95 12.17 1.93 -21.92
N LEU A 96 12.17 2.78 -20.90
CA LEU A 96 11.01 3.58 -20.51
C LEU A 96 10.89 4.82 -21.39
N THR A 97 10.58 4.61 -22.67
CA THR A 97 10.28 5.69 -23.62
C THR A 97 8.99 6.41 -23.24
N LYS A 98 8.76 7.60 -23.81
CA LYS A 98 7.50 8.36 -23.63
C LYS A 98 6.25 7.53 -23.99
N ALA A 99 6.32 6.77 -25.09
CA ALA A 99 5.23 5.90 -25.53
C ALA A 99 4.96 4.77 -24.53
N ASN A 100 6.02 4.11 -24.04
CA ASN A 100 5.90 3.03 -23.05
C ASN A 100 5.36 3.56 -21.71
N LEU A 101 5.80 4.74 -21.27
CA LEU A 101 5.26 5.40 -20.09
C LEU A 101 3.76 5.68 -20.24
N GLN A 102 3.34 6.30 -21.36
CA GLN A 102 1.93 6.61 -21.60
C GLN A 102 1.06 5.37 -21.58
N LEU A 103 1.55 4.26 -22.14
CA LEU A 103 0.86 2.99 -22.08
C LEU A 103 0.71 2.50 -20.64
N LEU A 104 1.81 2.42 -19.87
CA LEU A 104 1.76 1.99 -18.47
C LEU A 104 0.82 2.86 -17.63
N GLN A 105 0.86 4.18 -17.83
CA GLN A 105 -0.07 5.11 -17.18
C GLN A 105 -1.53 4.83 -17.54
N ARG A 106 -1.83 4.51 -18.80
CA ARG A 106 -3.18 4.12 -19.23
C ARG A 106 -3.68 2.88 -18.47
N HIS A 107 -2.82 1.88 -18.28
CA HIS A 107 -3.18 0.67 -17.52
C HIS A 107 -3.37 0.97 -16.02
N LEU A 108 -2.49 1.77 -15.40
CA LEU A 108 -2.64 2.16 -13.99
C LEU A 108 -3.89 3.02 -13.74
N ARG A 109 -4.27 3.87 -14.69
CA ARG A 109 -5.47 4.72 -14.59
C ARG A 109 -6.79 3.96 -14.63
N ARG A 110 -6.79 2.66 -14.91
CA ARG A 110 -8.01 1.81 -14.91
C ARG A 110 -8.68 1.67 -13.55
N GLY A 111 -8.05 2.13 -12.48
CA GLY A 111 -8.68 2.16 -11.16
C GLY A 111 -8.43 0.92 -10.30
N TYR A 112 -7.57 -0.01 -10.71
CA TYR A 112 -7.26 -1.16 -9.86
C TYR A 112 -6.40 -0.75 -8.65
N PRO A 113 -6.60 -1.40 -7.48
CA PRO A 113 -5.71 -1.26 -6.33
C PRO A 113 -4.26 -1.52 -6.71
N CYS A 114 -3.39 -0.57 -6.39
CA CYS A 114 -1.97 -0.60 -6.74
C CYS A 114 -1.09 -0.48 -5.49
N SER A 115 -0.07 -1.32 -5.41
CA SER A 115 0.97 -1.27 -4.37
C SER A 115 2.26 -0.69 -4.92
N LEU A 116 2.86 0.26 -4.20
CA LEU A 116 4.16 0.83 -4.55
C LEU A 116 5.25 0.24 -3.66
N ILE A 117 6.31 -0.31 -4.27
CA ILE A 117 7.49 -0.82 -3.57
C ILE A 117 8.70 0.03 -3.97
N LEU A 118 9.18 0.85 -3.04
CA LEU A 118 10.17 1.88 -3.26
C LEU A 118 11.51 1.43 -2.66
N LYS A 119 12.43 0.97 -3.51
CA LYS A 119 13.82 0.62 -3.13
C LYS A 119 14.84 1.69 -3.54
N ALA A 120 14.38 2.79 -4.15
CA ALA A 120 15.24 3.85 -4.66
C ALA A 120 14.55 5.22 -4.56
N ASP A 121 15.34 6.29 -4.48
CA ASP A 121 14.82 7.66 -4.60
C ASP A 121 14.53 7.93 -6.08
N PHE A 122 13.32 8.40 -6.36
CA PHE A 122 12.81 8.61 -7.71
C PHE A 122 12.21 10.01 -7.89
N ARG A 123 12.45 10.92 -6.93
CA ARG A 123 11.97 12.31 -7.00
C ARG A 123 12.51 13.01 -8.24
N GLY A 124 11.64 13.73 -8.95
CA GLY A 124 11.96 14.45 -10.17
C GLY A 124 12.23 13.53 -11.38
N THR A 125 11.99 12.22 -11.25
CA THR A 125 12.17 11.28 -12.37
C THR A 125 10.85 10.95 -13.06
N ILE A 126 10.94 10.40 -14.26
CA ILE A 126 9.82 9.83 -15.00
C ILE A 126 9.03 8.76 -14.21
N ALA A 127 9.68 8.10 -13.25
CA ALA A 127 9.04 7.14 -12.36
C ALA A 127 7.99 7.78 -11.44
N GLU A 128 8.23 9.04 -11.03
CA GLU A 128 7.29 9.77 -10.17
C GLU A 128 5.97 10.00 -10.89
N GLN A 129 6.02 10.33 -12.18
CA GLN A 129 4.83 10.47 -13.03
C GLN A 129 4.04 9.17 -13.14
N LEU A 130 4.72 8.01 -13.15
CA LEU A 130 4.07 6.71 -13.19
C LEU A 130 3.33 6.43 -11.87
N CYS A 131 3.95 6.70 -10.72
CA CYS A 131 3.32 6.54 -9.42
C CYS A 131 2.12 7.49 -9.23
N LEU A 132 2.22 8.73 -9.72
CA LEU A 132 1.13 9.71 -9.69
C LEU A 132 -0.03 9.35 -10.63
N ALA A 133 0.16 8.45 -11.60
CA ALA A 133 -0.89 8.01 -12.51
C ALA A 133 -1.83 6.98 -11.88
N ALA A 134 -1.40 6.25 -10.84
CA ALA A 134 -2.22 5.27 -10.15
C ALA A 134 -3.27 5.99 -9.27
N PRO A 135 -4.58 5.87 -9.55
CA PRO A 135 -5.61 6.55 -8.77
C PRO A 135 -5.83 5.89 -7.40
N GLN A 136 -5.63 4.58 -7.30
CA GLN A 136 -5.90 3.77 -6.10
C GLN A 136 -4.63 3.14 -5.52
N VAL A 137 -3.72 3.98 -5.00
CA VAL A 137 -2.55 3.47 -4.26
C VAL A 137 -3.00 3.00 -2.88
N VAL A 138 -3.01 1.68 -2.66
CA VAL A 138 -3.50 1.07 -1.41
C VAL A 138 -2.39 0.75 -0.40
N SER A 139 -1.18 0.56 -0.89
CA SER A 139 -0.02 0.18 -0.08
C SER A 139 1.23 0.87 -0.60
N ILE A 140 2.05 1.38 0.31
CA ILE A 140 3.37 1.91 0.02
C ILE A 140 4.37 1.21 0.94
N GLN A 141 5.35 0.54 0.33
CA GLN A 141 6.47 -0.07 1.01
C GLN A 141 7.76 0.67 0.64
N MET A 142 8.59 0.99 1.63
CA MET A 142 9.87 1.67 1.46
C MET A 142 10.99 0.85 2.09
N ASN A 143 11.91 0.39 1.24
CA ASN A 143 13.01 -0.49 1.66
C ASN A 143 14.33 0.23 1.88
N SER A 144 14.49 1.44 1.35
CA SER A 144 15.69 2.26 1.44
C SER A 144 15.46 3.49 2.33
N GLN A 145 16.51 4.25 2.66
CA GLN A 145 16.43 5.54 3.37
C GLN A 145 15.83 6.67 2.50
N VAL A 146 14.84 6.33 1.68
CA VAL A 146 14.19 7.23 0.76
C VAL A 146 13.05 7.90 1.51
N SER A 147 12.98 9.22 1.39
CA SER A 147 11.82 9.94 1.90
C SER A 147 10.64 9.67 0.98
N PRO A 148 9.48 9.26 1.52
CA PRO A 148 8.30 9.12 0.67
C PRO A 148 7.99 10.46 0.00
N SER A 149 7.53 10.41 -1.24
CA SER A 149 6.95 11.60 -1.87
C SER A 149 5.72 12.00 -1.05
N VAL A 150 5.81 13.15 -0.38
CA VAL A 150 4.73 13.71 0.44
C VAL A 150 3.47 13.91 -0.41
N GLU A 151 3.64 14.23 -1.69
CA GLU A 151 2.55 14.39 -2.64
C GLU A 151 1.79 13.07 -2.87
N ILE A 152 2.50 11.98 -3.18
CA ILE A 152 1.89 10.65 -3.39
C ILE A 152 1.14 10.21 -2.13
N LEU A 153 1.74 10.37 -0.95
CA LEU A 153 1.10 10.02 0.31
C LEU A 153 -0.16 10.86 0.55
N THR A 154 -0.03 12.18 0.49
CA THR A 154 -1.13 13.12 0.77
C THR A 154 -2.31 12.85 -0.15
N ARG A 155 -2.06 12.74 -1.46
CA ARG A 155 -3.10 12.47 -2.46
C ARG A 155 -3.80 11.12 -2.24
N SER A 156 -3.04 10.09 -1.87
CA SER A 156 -3.62 8.75 -1.63
C SER A 156 -4.43 8.70 -0.33
N ILE A 157 -4.04 9.48 0.68
CA ILE A 157 -4.79 9.61 1.95
C ILE A 157 -6.05 10.44 1.75
N GLU A 158 -5.97 11.57 1.04
CA GLU A 158 -7.12 12.45 0.76
C GLU A 158 -8.18 11.75 -0.09
N ARG A 159 -7.75 10.86 -0.99
CA ARG A 159 -8.66 9.97 -1.74
C ARG A 159 -9.22 8.81 -0.91
N GLY A 160 -8.74 8.61 0.32
CA GLY A 160 -9.13 7.48 1.16
C GLY A 160 -8.69 6.14 0.60
N THR A 161 -7.68 6.07 -0.28
CA THR A 161 -7.26 4.81 -0.91
C THR A 161 -6.11 4.15 -0.16
N LEU A 162 -5.22 4.93 0.47
CA LEU A 162 -4.06 4.39 1.18
C LEU A 162 -4.46 3.70 2.49
N ARG A 163 -4.07 2.43 2.64
CA ARG A 163 -4.37 1.59 3.80
C ARG A 163 -3.12 1.17 4.58
N THR A 164 -2.03 1.01 3.85
CA THR A 164 -0.80 0.40 4.36
C THR A 164 0.40 1.29 4.06
N LEU A 165 1.19 1.57 5.09
CA LEU A 165 2.51 2.18 4.93
C LEU A 165 3.55 1.36 5.69
N TRP A 166 4.53 0.84 4.97
CA TRP A 166 5.57 -0.01 5.52
C TRP A 166 6.96 0.54 5.21
N CYS A 167 7.67 1.00 6.22
CA CYS A 167 9.03 1.48 6.13
C CYS A 167 9.99 0.50 6.82
N THR A 168 10.74 -0.30 6.06
CA THR A 168 11.70 -1.27 6.63
C THR A 168 13.03 -0.59 7.01
N SER A 169 13.35 0.52 6.37
CA SER A 169 14.54 1.34 6.63
C SER A 169 14.23 2.54 7.51
N ALA A 170 15.29 3.22 7.97
CA ALA A 170 15.15 4.46 8.71
C ALA A 170 14.45 5.54 7.86
N VAL A 171 13.38 6.13 8.38
CA VAL A 171 12.62 7.21 7.74
C VAL A 171 12.99 8.53 8.38
N ARG A 172 13.36 9.51 7.55
CA ARG A 172 13.55 10.89 8.02
C ARG A 172 12.20 11.59 8.16
N LEU A 173 11.69 11.68 9.38
CA LEU A 173 10.47 12.40 9.71
C LEU A 173 10.73 13.91 9.68
N THR A 174 10.20 14.56 8.64
CA THR A 174 10.22 16.01 8.50
C THR A 174 8.94 16.63 9.08
N LYS A 175 8.98 17.94 9.36
CA LYS A 175 7.78 18.71 9.78
C LYS A 175 6.63 18.63 8.76
N LYS A 176 6.93 18.36 7.48
CA LYS A 176 5.93 18.19 6.41
C LYS A 176 5.36 16.76 6.36
N LEU A 177 6.20 15.74 6.54
CA LEU A 177 5.79 14.34 6.44
C LEU A 177 4.99 13.88 7.67
N PHE A 178 5.37 14.37 8.87
CA PHE A 178 4.76 13.89 10.10
C PHE A 178 3.24 14.12 10.17
N PRO A 179 2.69 15.31 9.86
CA PRO A 179 1.24 15.50 9.80
C PRO A 179 0.53 14.56 8.82
N VAL A 180 1.17 14.24 7.68
CA VAL A 180 0.62 13.32 6.67
C VAL A 180 0.53 11.90 7.21
N LEU A 181 1.53 11.45 7.97
CA LEU A 181 1.49 10.16 8.66
C LEU A 181 0.35 10.10 9.70
N LEU A 182 0.16 11.17 10.47
CA LEU A 182 -0.94 11.22 11.44
C LEU A 182 -2.31 11.19 10.75
N LYS A 183 -2.46 11.89 9.61
CA LYS A 183 -3.68 11.80 8.78
C LYS A 183 -3.92 10.38 8.27
N LEU A 184 -2.88 9.65 7.85
CA LEU A 184 -3.00 8.24 7.48
C LEU A 184 -3.52 7.41 8.65
N VAL A 185 -2.89 7.53 9.84
CA VAL A 185 -3.31 6.77 11.03
C VAL A 185 -4.76 7.11 11.40
N ALA A 186 -5.18 8.37 11.27
CA ALA A 186 -6.55 8.82 11.56
C ALA A 186 -7.59 8.41 10.49
N SER A 187 -7.17 7.90 9.33
CA SER A 187 -8.06 7.46 8.25
C SER A 187 -8.89 6.22 8.63
N GLU A 188 -10.13 6.14 8.12
CA GLU A 188 -11.00 4.96 8.28
C GLU A 188 -10.45 3.72 7.59
N GLN A 189 -9.77 3.94 6.47
CA GLN A 189 -9.25 2.89 5.61
C GLN A 189 -7.89 2.37 6.10
N PHE A 190 -7.36 2.98 7.16
CA PHE A 190 -6.09 2.59 7.76
C PHE A 190 -6.12 1.14 8.24
N LYS A 191 -5.11 0.37 7.80
CA LYS A 191 -4.92 -1.03 8.19
C LYS A 191 -3.56 -1.30 8.80
N PHE A 192 -2.50 -0.68 8.31
CA PHE A 192 -1.16 -1.02 8.73
C PHE A 192 -0.19 0.16 8.66
N LEU A 193 0.58 0.35 9.71
CA LEU A 193 1.74 1.25 9.75
C LEU A 193 2.92 0.51 10.36
N ARG A 194 4.07 0.52 9.69
CA ARG A 194 5.33 0.10 10.28
C ARG A 194 6.42 1.11 10.00
N ILE A 195 7.09 1.56 11.05
CA ILE A 195 8.27 2.41 10.96
C ILE A 195 9.40 1.71 11.73
N ALA A 196 10.35 1.14 11.00
CA ALA A 196 11.47 0.41 11.61
C ALA A 196 12.36 1.31 12.47
N ARG A 197 12.62 2.53 12.00
CA ARG A 197 13.34 3.57 12.75
C ARG A 197 12.95 4.92 12.19
N SER A 198 12.77 5.91 13.05
CA SER A 198 12.67 7.31 12.62
C SER A 198 13.92 8.10 12.99
N SER A 199 14.25 9.08 12.17
CA SER A 199 15.25 10.11 12.42
C SER A 199 14.73 11.46 11.94
N GLY A 200 15.41 12.55 12.27
CA GLY A 200 15.06 13.89 11.77
C GLY A 200 14.50 14.82 12.83
N ALA A 201 13.53 15.65 12.45
CA ALA A 201 13.06 16.77 13.27
C ALA A 201 12.07 16.35 14.37
N ILE A 202 11.55 15.13 14.29
CA ILE A 202 10.57 14.57 15.23
C ILE A 202 11.25 13.40 15.94
N SER A 203 11.27 13.43 17.27
CA SER A 203 11.79 12.32 18.07
C SER A 203 10.89 11.09 17.93
N ASN A 204 11.42 9.90 18.20
CA ASN A 204 10.63 8.67 18.19
C ASN A 204 9.47 8.73 19.19
N GLU A 205 9.67 9.32 20.37
CA GLU A 205 8.63 9.49 21.40
C GLU A 205 7.53 10.44 20.93
N ALA A 206 7.90 11.58 20.33
CA ALA A 206 6.92 12.52 19.77
C ALA A 206 6.15 11.89 18.60
N CYS A 207 6.83 11.09 17.77
CA CYS A 207 6.19 10.35 16.69
C CYS A 207 5.18 9.34 17.24
N LEU A 208 5.60 8.50 18.19
CA LEU A 208 4.75 7.47 18.79
C LEU A 208 3.54 8.09 19.51
N THR A 209 3.77 9.13 20.29
CA THR A 209 2.70 9.88 20.99
C THR A 209 1.71 10.45 19.98
N GLY A 210 2.18 11.03 18.87
CA GLY A 210 1.33 11.52 17.79
C GLY A 210 0.50 10.40 17.15
N VAL A 211 1.09 9.24 16.88
CA VAL A 211 0.39 8.06 16.32
C VAL A 211 -0.69 7.58 17.28
N ILE A 212 -0.39 7.47 18.58
CA ILE A 212 -1.36 7.09 19.62
C ILE A 212 -2.51 8.10 19.66
N ASN A 213 -2.20 9.40 19.67
CA ASN A 213 -3.22 10.45 19.66
C ASN A 213 -4.09 10.40 18.40
N ALA A 214 -3.50 10.20 17.23
CA ALA A 214 -4.23 10.08 15.96
C ALA A 214 -5.13 8.83 15.94
N LEU A 215 -4.68 7.73 16.52
CA LEU A 215 -5.46 6.49 16.63
C LEU A 215 -6.66 6.68 17.57
N LEU A 216 -6.45 7.27 18.76
CA LEU A 216 -7.47 7.50 19.78
C LEU A 216 -8.44 8.65 19.43
N GLY A 217 -8.03 9.59 18.58
CA GLY A 217 -8.81 10.76 18.21
C GLY A 217 -10.11 10.45 17.46
N ARG A 218 -10.32 9.19 17.05
CA ARG A 218 -11.52 8.76 16.33
C ARG A 218 -12.04 7.42 16.87
N PRO A 219 -13.36 7.25 17.08
CA PRO A 219 -13.94 5.94 17.38
C PRO A 219 -13.68 4.96 16.22
N ARG A 220 -13.28 3.73 16.53
CA ARG A 220 -13.02 2.68 15.54
C ARG A 220 -13.71 1.39 15.93
N ARG A 221 -14.17 0.64 14.91
CA ARG A 221 -14.73 -0.70 15.10
C ARG A 221 -13.67 -1.80 15.01
N GLN A 222 -12.53 -1.48 14.38
CA GLN A 222 -11.42 -2.41 14.19
C GLN A 222 -10.62 -2.58 15.48
N LYS A 223 -10.17 -3.81 15.74
CA LYS A 223 -9.17 -4.09 16.78
C LYS A 223 -7.79 -3.81 16.20
N PHE A 224 -6.85 -3.35 17.02
CA PHE A 224 -5.48 -3.11 16.60
C PHE A 224 -4.50 -3.89 17.47
N THR A 225 -3.39 -4.28 16.89
CA THR A 225 -2.22 -4.73 17.63
C THR A 225 -1.13 -3.71 17.44
N PHE A 226 -0.54 -3.30 18.56
CA PHE A 226 0.52 -2.32 18.61
C PHE A 226 1.79 -2.97 19.14
N TYR A 227 2.77 -3.12 18.27
CA TYR A 227 4.07 -3.64 18.63
C TYR A 227 5.02 -2.47 18.86
N VAL A 228 5.59 -2.38 20.05
CA VAL A 228 6.52 -1.31 20.43
C VAL A 228 7.73 -1.89 21.15
N ALA A 229 8.86 -1.18 21.06
CA ALA A 229 10.03 -1.49 21.88
C ALA A 229 9.72 -1.26 23.36
N GLN A 230 10.29 -2.09 24.25
CA GLN A 230 10.02 -2.09 25.69
C GLN A 230 10.14 -0.71 26.35
N ARG A 231 11.14 0.07 25.96
CA ARG A 231 11.37 1.42 26.49
C ARG A 231 10.26 2.44 26.18
N TYR A 232 9.32 2.11 25.30
CA TYR A 232 8.17 2.94 24.94
C TYR A 232 6.84 2.38 25.49
N GLU A 233 6.88 1.34 26.33
CA GLU A 233 5.68 0.74 26.92
C GLU A 233 4.87 1.75 27.73
N ASN A 234 5.55 2.63 28.47
CA ASN A 234 4.92 3.68 29.27
C ASN A 234 4.03 4.62 28.43
N LEU A 235 4.45 4.93 27.20
CA LEU A 235 3.66 5.76 26.27
C LEU A 235 2.38 5.05 25.82
N CYS A 236 2.37 3.72 25.82
CA CYS A 236 1.25 2.90 25.39
C CYS A 236 0.23 2.61 26.50
N SER A 237 0.53 2.98 27.75
CA SER A 237 -0.43 2.86 28.88
C SER A 237 -1.79 3.48 28.57
N ARG A 238 -1.81 4.55 27.76
CA ARG A 238 -3.04 5.23 27.31
C ARG A 238 -3.93 4.41 26.36
N LEU A 239 -3.42 3.31 25.83
CA LEU A 239 -4.16 2.39 24.97
C LEU A 239 -4.82 1.25 25.77
N VAL A 240 -4.50 1.13 27.06
CA VAL A 240 -4.99 0.06 27.95
C VAL A 240 -5.88 0.70 29.01
N GLY A 241 -7.19 0.56 28.85
CA GLY A 241 -8.18 1.05 29.80
C GLY A 241 -9.60 0.76 29.31
N ASP A 242 -10.55 0.63 30.24
CA ASP A 242 -11.93 0.27 29.91
C ASP A 242 -12.65 1.37 29.10
N ASP A 243 -12.21 2.63 29.22
CA ASP A 243 -12.74 3.79 28.50
C ASP A 243 -12.12 3.99 27.10
N VAL A 244 -11.25 3.10 26.65
CA VAL A 244 -10.54 3.28 25.38
C VAL A 244 -11.44 2.87 24.21
N ARG A 245 -11.73 3.84 23.33
CA ARG A 245 -12.54 3.68 22.10
C ARG A 245 -11.94 2.75 21.03
N VAL A 246 -10.78 2.17 21.31
CA VAL A 246 -10.00 1.34 20.40
C VAL A 246 -9.48 0.15 21.21
N ASN A 247 -9.82 -1.06 20.79
CA ASN A 247 -9.30 -2.28 21.42
C ASN A 247 -7.88 -2.52 20.88
N VAL A 248 -6.87 -2.31 21.73
CA VAL A 248 -5.46 -2.43 21.37
C VAL A 248 -4.77 -3.50 22.20
N GLU A 249 -4.16 -4.47 21.52
CA GLU A 249 -3.24 -5.42 22.13
C GLU A 249 -1.81 -4.89 22.01
N ILE A 250 -1.09 -4.77 23.12
CA ILE A 250 0.32 -4.36 23.14
C ILE A 250 1.20 -5.60 23.12
N SER A 251 2.12 -5.66 22.17
CA SER A 251 3.10 -6.75 22.05
C SER A 251 4.53 -6.20 22.05
N ARG A 252 5.46 -6.93 22.68
CA ARG A 252 6.86 -6.50 22.83
C ARG A 252 7.67 -6.87 21.60
N TYR A 253 8.40 -5.90 21.03
CA TYR A 253 9.45 -6.17 20.05
C TYR A 253 10.79 -6.40 20.75
N LEU A 254 11.50 -7.47 20.36
CA LEU A 254 12.88 -7.73 20.80
C LEU A 254 13.94 -6.90 20.01
N ARG A 255 13.52 -6.08 19.06
CA ARG A 255 14.44 -5.27 18.22
C ARG A 255 14.26 -3.77 18.48
N ASP A 256 15.38 -3.07 18.53
CA ASP A 256 15.44 -1.67 18.94
C ASP A 256 14.74 -0.69 17.98
N ASN A 257 14.10 0.33 18.56
CA ASN A 257 13.57 1.54 17.90
C ASN A 257 12.40 1.39 16.90
N CYS A 258 11.84 0.21 16.69
CA CYS A 258 10.72 0.04 15.77
C CYS A 258 9.36 0.15 16.46
N PHE A 259 8.35 0.59 15.69
CA PHE A 259 6.95 0.38 16.05
C PHE A 259 6.13 -0.07 14.85
N GLU A 260 5.11 -0.87 15.14
CA GLU A 260 4.19 -1.46 14.18
C GLU A 260 2.76 -1.37 14.72
N LEU A 261 1.83 -0.93 13.89
CA LEU A 261 0.41 -0.84 14.18
C LEU A 261 -0.36 -1.59 13.10
N THR A 262 -1.07 -2.64 13.50
CA THR A 262 -1.77 -3.55 12.58
C THR A 262 -3.23 -3.66 12.99
N SER A 263 -4.16 -3.37 12.08
CA SER A 263 -5.58 -3.65 12.27
C SER A 263 -5.82 -5.15 12.13
N ARG A 264 -6.55 -5.74 13.07
CA ARG A 264 -7.10 -7.09 12.94
C ARG A 264 -8.52 -7.00 12.43
N SER A 265 -8.81 -7.69 11.33
CA SER A 265 -10.18 -7.99 10.94
C SER A 265 -10.79 -8.88 12.03
N GLN A 266 -11.95 -8.51 12.57
CA GLN A 266 -12.78 -9.49 13.26
C GLN A 266 -13.28 -10.44 12.17
N CYS A 267 -12.77 -11.67 12.16
CA CYS A 267 -13.31 -12.74 11.33
C CYS A 267 -14.54 -13.32 12.02
#